data_AF-A0A1I3VNJ9-F1
#
_entry.id   AF-A0A1I3VNJ9-F1
#
_cell.length_a   1.000
_cell.length_b   1.000
_cell.length_c   1.000
_cell.angle_alpha   90.00
_cell.angle_beta   90.00
_cell.angle_gamma   90.00
#
_symmetry.space_group_name_H-M   'P 1'
#
loop_
_entity.id
_entity.type
_entity.pdbx_description
1 polymer ?
#
loop_
_entity_poly.entity_id
_entity_poly.type
_entity_poly.pdbx_seq_one_letter_code
_entity_poly.pdbx_strand_id
1 'polypeptide(L)'
;MPMTNLEIRVAALQFLSLRLCAALSLEQLEEIRQSTLDGVRATDVESIQMQTEFLRLLDDAIERARQKQAAAASAIKNSAHLA
;
A
#
# COMPACT_ATOMS: atom_id res chain seq x y z
N MET A 1 30.02 -7.80 5.52
CA MET A 1 28.69 -8.17 4.97
C MET A 1 27.67 -7.17 5.52
N PRO A 2 27.33 -6.09 4.79
CA PRO A 2 26.44 -5.05 5.30
C PRO A 2 24.97 -5.44 5.06
N MET A 3 24.47 -6.40 5.83
CA MET A 3 23.06 -6.83 5.81
C MET A 3 22.11 -5.74 6.37
N THR A 4 22.63 -4.89 7.24
CA THR A 4 21.86 -3.93 8.05
C THR A 4 21.21 -2.79 7.26
N ASN A 5 21.86 -2.28 6.22
CA ASN A 5 21.32 -1.13 5.47
C ASN A 5 20.11 -1.52 4.63
N LEU A 6 20.14 -2.72 4.03
CA LEU A 6 19.01 -3.25 3.26
C LEU A 6 17.82 -3.56 4.17
N GLU A 7 18.04 -4.21 5.31
CA GLU A 7 17.00 -4.53 6.30
C GLU A 7 16.32 -3.27 6.85
N ILE A 8 17.09 -2.22 7.12
CA ILE A 8 16.55 -0.92 7.55
C ILE A 8 15.67 -0.30 6.45
N ARG A 9 16.10 -0.35 5.18
CA ARG A 9 15.31 0.18 4.05
C ARG A 9 14.02 -0.61 3.84
N VAL A 10 14.06 -1.94 3.96
CA VAL A 10 12.86 -2.80 3.88
C VAL A 10 11.90 -2.53 5.05
N ALA A 11 12.41 -2.44 6.28
CA ALA A 11 11.58 -2.14 7.45
C ALA A 11 10.92 -0.76 7.35
N ALA A 12 11.64 0.25 6.86
CA ALA A 12 11.10 1.58 6.62
C ALA A 12 9.98 1.58 5.57
N LEU A 13 10.17 0.83 4.47
CA LEU A 13 9.16 0.66 3.42
C LEU A 13 7.90 -0.06 3.92
N GLN A 14 8.07 -1.11 4.71
CA GLN A 14 6.96 -1.84 5.34
C GLN A 14 6.19 -0.95 6.32
N PHE A 15 6.90 -0.17 7.14
CA PHE A 15 6.29 0.79 8.08
C PHE A 15 5.51 1.89 7.34
N LEU A 16 6.08 2.45 6.27
CA LEU A 16 5.41 3.44 5.43
C LEU A 16 4.13 2.87 4.82
N SER A 17 4.16 1.64 4.32
CA SER A 17 2.99 0.98 3.73
C SER A 17 1.88 0.77 4.76
N LEU A 18 2.22 0.28 5.96
CA LEU A 18 1.27 0.12 7.07
C LEU A 18 0.68 1.47 7.51
N ARG A 19 1.50 2.52 7.55
CA ARG A 19 1.04 3.87 7.92
C ARG A 19 0.13 4.46 6.84
N LEU A 20 0.41 4.25 5.56
CA LEU A 20 -0.45 4.68 4.45
C LEU A 20 -1.81 3.97 4.53
N CYS A 21 -1.85 2.65 4.76
CA CYS A 21 -3.09 1.89 4.97
C CYS A 21 -3.93 2.38 6.17
N ALA A 22 -3.27 2.86 7.23
CA ALA A 22 -3.94 3.30 8.44
C ALA A 22 -4.47 4.74 8.33
N ALA A 23 -3.82 5.58 7.51
CA ALA A 23 -4.10 7.01 7.44
C ALA A 23 -4.91 7.44 6.21
N LEU A 24 -4.89 6.67 5.12
CA LEU A 24 -5.51 7.04 3.85
C LEU A 24 -6.74 6.19 3.54
N SER A 25 -7.73 6.79 2.88
CA SER A 25 -8.86 6.07 2.30
C SER A 25 -8.41 5.25 1.08
N LEU A 26 -9.24 4.29 0.66
CA LEU A 26 -8.98 3.49 -0.55
C LEU A 26 -8.81 4.39 -1.79
N GLU A 27 -9.68 5.40 -1.95
CA GLU A 27 -9.63 6.35 -3.06
C GLU A 27 -8.31 7.12 -3.09
N GLN A 28 -7.81 7.56 -1.92
CA GLN A 28 -6.53 8.26 -1.83
C GLN A 28 -5.35 7.36 -2.20
N LEU A 29 -5.40 6.07 -1.84
CA LEU A 29 -4.37 5.10 -2.24
C LEU A 29 -4.37 4.88 -3.76
N GLU A 30 -5.56 4.77 -4.36
CA GLU A 30 -5.72 4.61 -5.82
C GLU A 30 -5.26 5.87 -6.58
N GLU A 31 -5.55 7.06 -6.07
CA GLU A 31 -5.10 8.34 -6.64
C GLU A 31 -3.57 8.47 -6.62
N ILE A 32 -2.92 8.11 -5.50
CA ILE A 32 -1.46 8.12 -5.38
C ILE A 32 -0.84 7.12 -6.35
N ARG A 33 -1.41 5.91 -6.46
CA ARG A 33 -0.95 4.90 -7.42
C ARG A 33 -1.04 5.41 -8.86
N GLN A 34 -2.17 5.99 -9.24
CA GLN A 34 -2.38 6.53 -10.58
C GLN A 34 -1.40 7.68 -10.87
N SER A 35 -1.24 8.61 -9.92
CA SER A 35 -0.28 9.71 -10.03
C SER A 35 1.17 9.24 -10.15
N THR A 36 1.52 8.12 -9.50
CA THR A 36 2.86 7.51 -9.57
C THR A 36 3.12 6.86 -10.94
N LEU A 37 2.08 6.30 -11.58
CA LEU A 37 2.16 5.73 -12.94
C LEU A 37 2.24 6.82 -14.01
N ASP A 38 1.50 7.90 -13.83
CA ASP A 38 1.42 9.03 -14.76
C ASP A 38 2.61 10.01 -14.60
N GLY A 39 3.34 9.89 -13.49
CA GLY A 39 4.52 10.68 -13.17
C GLY A 39 5.72 10.41 -14.09
N VAL A 40 6.74 11.26 -13.95
CA VAL A 40 7.98 11.14 -14.73
C VAL A 40 8.62 9.77 -14.47
N ARG A 41 8.89 9.03 -15.55
CA ARG A 41 9.58 7.74 -15.47
C ARG A 41 11.04 7.96 -15.06
N ALA A 42 11.46 7.26 -14.02
CA ALA A 42 12.85 7.21 -13.61
C ALA A 42 13.74 6.71 -14.76
N THR A 43 14.90 7.33 -14.96
CA THR A 43 15.85 6.97 -16.03
C THR A 43 17.02 6.14 -15.54
N ASP A 44 17.35 6.19 -14.25
CA ASP A 44 18.37 5.38 -13.60
C ASP A 44 17.78 4.13 -12.94
N VAL A 45 18.60 3.07 -12.86
CA VAL A 45 18.18 1.74 -12.41
C VAL A 45 17.68 1.73 -10.96
N GLU A 46 18.33 2.48 -10.07
CA GLU A 46 17.98 2.53 -8.66
C GLU A 46 16.61 3.18 -8.45
N SER A 47 16.34 4.29 -9.15
CA SER A 47 15.05 4.97 -9.10
C SER A 47 13.94 4.15 -9.75
N ILE A 48 14.22 3.39 -10.81
CA ILE A 48 13.27 2.44 -11.42
C ILE A 48 12.91 1.33 -10.41
N GLN A 49 13.91 0.77 -9.74
CA GLN A 49 13.69 -0.26 -8.71
C GLN A 49 12.86 0.29 -7.54
N MET A 50 13.18 1.50 -7.07
CA MET A 50 12.39 2.16 -6.03
C MET A 50 10.95 2.45 -6.46
N GLN A 51 10.73 2.94 -7.68
CA GLN A 51 9.38 3.20 -8.20
C GLN A 51 8.58 1.90 -8.29
N THR A 52 9.21 0.82 -8.73
CA THR A 52 8.59 -0.51 -8.82
C THR A 52 8.20 -1.04 -7.45
N GLU A 53 9.10 -0.98 -6.47
CA GLU A 53 8.80 -1.41 -5.10
C GLU A 53 7.72 -0.55 -4.45
N PHE A 54 7.74 0.76 -4.69
CA PHE A 54 6.70 1.64 -4.16
C PHE A 54 5.31 1.31 -4.73
N LEU A 55 5.20 1.07 -6.04
CA LEU A 55 3.95 0.66 -6.68
C LEU A 55 3.46 -0.69 -6.13
N ARG A 56 4.37 -1.65 -5.94
CA ARG A 56 4.05 -2.95 -5.32
C ARG A 56 3.47 -2.77 -3.92
N LEU A 57 4.06 -1.90 -3.10
CA LEU A 57 3.59 -1.61 -1.75
C LEU A 57 2.22 -0.91 -1.73
N LEU A 58 1.96 -0.02 -2.70
CA LEU A 58 0.64 0.59 -2.89
C LEU A 58 -0.41 -0.45 -3.30
N ASP A 59 -0.06 -1.38 -4.19
CA ASP A 59 -0.95 -2.49 -4.57
C ASP A 59 -1.31 -3.36 -3.35
N ASP A 60 -0.30 -3.78 -2.57
CA ASP A 60 -0.50 -4.55 -1.34
C ASP A 60 -1.38 -3.78 -0.32
N ALA A 61 -1.20 -2.45 -0.22
CA ALA A 61 -1.99 -1.58 0.65
C ALA A 61 -3.46 -1.48 0.21
N ILE A 62 -3.69 -1.29 -1.09
CA ILE A 62 -5.02 -1.21 -1.72
C ILE A 62 -5.78 -2.53 -1.51
N GLU A 63 -5.13 -3.67 -1.74
CA GLU A 63 -5.76 -4.98 -1.53
C GLU A 63 -6.21 -5.16 -0.07
N ARG A 64 -5.36 -4.81 0.89
CA ARG A 64 -5.71 -4.87 2.32
C ARG A 64 -6.85 -3.92 2.68
N ALA A 65 -6.85 -2.71 2.13
CA ALA A 65 -7.93 -1.74 2.36
C ALA A 65 -9.27 -2.26 1.80
N ARG A 66 -9.26 -2.88 0.61
CA ARG A 66 -10.44 -3.53 0.01
C ARG A 66 -10.94 -4.70 0.85
N GLN A 67 -10.05 -5.57 1.33
CA GLN A 67 -10.41 -6.67 2.21
C GLN A 67 -11.01 -6.17 3.53
N LYS A 68 -10.46 -5.10 4.12
CA LYS A 68 -11.00 -4.47 5.33
C LYS A 68 -12.41 -3.92 5.11
N GLN A 69 -12.66 -3.24 3.99
CA GLN A 69 -14.01 -2.76 3.64
C GLN A 69 -14.98 -3.94 3.44
N ALA A 70 -14.56 -4.98 2.72
CA ALA A 70 -15.38 -6.18 2.50
C ALA A 70 -15.71 -6.90 3.81
N ALA A 71 -14.75 -7.02 4.73
CA ALA A 71 -14.95 -7.60 6.06
C ALA A 71 -15.92 -6.75 6.90
N ALA A 72 -15.80 -5.42 6.87
CA ALA A 72 -16.74 -4.53 7.55
C ALA A 72 -18.17 -4.64 6.97
N ALA A 73 -18.31 -4.70 5.64
CA ALA A 73 -19.60 -4.88 4.96
C ALA A 73 -20.24 -6.25 5.28
N SER A 74 -19.43 -7.31 5.39
CA SER A 74 -19.89 -8.65 5.80
C SER A 74 -20.32 -8.68 7.26
N ALA A 75 -19.63 -7.97 8.15
CA ALA A 75 -19.99 -7.88 9.56
C ALA A 75 -21.35 -7.20 9.77
N ILE A 76 -21.64 -6.14 9.00
CA ILE A 76 -22.93 -5.42 9.04
C ILE A 76 -24.08 -6.32 8.56
N LYS A 77 -23.86 -7.16 7.54
CA LYS A 77 -24.88 -8.12 7.07
C LYS A 77 -25.19 -9.21 8.10
N ASN A 78 -24.20 -9.69 8.85
CA ASN A 78 -24.42 -10.71 9.88
C ASN A 78 -25.07 -10.16 11.16
N SER A 79 -24.88 -8.88 11.50
CA SER A 79 -25.58 -8.28 12.65
C SER A 79 -27.08 -8.06 12.42
N ALA A 80 -27.53 -7.99 11.17
CA ALA A 80 -28.96 -7.84 10.84
C ALA A 80 -29.77 -9.15 10.98
N HIS A 81 -29.11 -10.31 11.09
CA HIS A 81 -29.77 -11.61 11.24
C HIS A 81 -29.93 -12.02 12.72
N LEU A 82 -29.42 -11.23 13.67
CA LEU A 82 -29.44 -11.53 15.11
C LEU A 82 -30.38 -10.63 15.92
N ALA A 83 -31.24 -9.84 15.27
CA ALA A 83 -32.21 -8.94 15.90
C ALA A 83 -33.66 -9.40 15.68
#